data_AF-A0A1B7W393-F1
#
_entry.id   AF-A0A1B7W393-F1
#
_cell.length_a   1.000
_cell.length_b   1.000
_cell.length_c   1.000
_cell.angle_alpha   90.00
_cell.angle_beta   90.00
_cell.angle_gamma   90.00
#
_symmetry.space_group_name_H-M   'P 1'
#
loop_
_entity.id
_entity.type
_entity.pdbx_description
1 polymer ?
#
loop_
_entity_poly.entity_id
_entity_poly.type
_entity_poly.pdbx_seq_one_letter_code
_entity_poly.pdbx_strand_id
1 'polypeptide(L)'
;MQPFLPQNDPNPAQRQSSLEKGRKEYQFMYDFLPPMAMLKSVPPAENFSTKYIAERTLEAAELPLNMMAVKTHAMWDPLDELQDYEDFFPILQKPNVMKTYETDDSFAEQRLCGVNPMVLRQIKQMPANFAFTIEELQAQFGNSINLIERFATG
;
A
#
# COMPACT_ATOMS: atom_id res chain seq x y z
N MET A 1 -28.62 -20.38 9.42
CA MET A 1 -29.17 -19.84 10.67
C MET A 1 -29.74 -18.46 10.37
N GLN A 2 -30.96 -18.15 10.80
CA GLN A 2 -31.54 -16.82 10.58
C GLN A 2 -30.89 -15.81 11.56
N PRO A 3 -30.39 -14.65 11.10
CA PRO A 3 -29.81 -13.66 11.98
C PRO A 3 -30.89 -12.86 12.73
N PHE A 4 -30.64 -12.58 14.01
CA PHE A 4 -31.51 -11.76 14.86
C PHE A 4 -30.68 -10.67 15.54
N LEU A 5 -31.27 -9.48 15.72
CA LEU A 5 -30.75 -8.50 16.66
C LEU A 5 -30.93 -9.00 18.11
N PRO A 6 -30.15 -8.50 19.08
CA PRO A 6 -30.18 -9.01 20.45
C PRO A 6 -31.56 -9.03 21.12
N GLN A 7 -32.34 -7.98 20.92
CA GLN A 7 -33.68 -7.82 21.48
C GLN A 7 -34.72 -8.80 20.90
N ASN A 8 -34.44 -9.39 19.74
CA ASN A 8 -35.35 -10.28 19.02
C ASN A 8 -34.82 -11.72 18.94
N ASP A 9 -33.76 -12.04 19.66
CA ASP A 9 -33.15 -13.36 19.57
C ASP A 9 -33.98 -14.38 20.34
N PRO A 10 -34.40 -15.48 19.70
CA PRO A 10 -35.03 -16.58 20.43
C PRO A 10 -34.10 -17.24 21.46
N ASN A 11 -32.76 -17.11 21.34
CA ASN A 11 -31.78 -17.79 22.20
C ASN A 11 -30.67 -16.88 22.76
N PRO A 12 -31.01 -15.86 23.57
CA PRO A 12 -30.04 -14.86 24.05
C PRO A 12 -28.90 -15.45 24.92
N ALA A 13 -29.17 -16.51 25.68
CA ALA A 13 -28.16 -17.18 26.50
C ALA A 13 -27.06 -17.85 25.65
N GLN A 14 -27.45 -18.45 24.53
CA GLN A 14 -26.49 -19.04 23.59
C GLN A 14 -25.62 -17.95 22.96
N ARG A 15 -26.22 -16.82 22.53
CA ARG A 15 -25.44 -15.67 22.05
C ARG A 15 -24.43 -15.22 23.10
N GLN A 16 -24.86 -15.03 24.35
CA GLN A 16 -23.98 -14.56 25.42
C GLN A 16 -22.81 -15.51 25.64
N SER A 17 -23.06 -16.83 25.68
CA SER A 17 -21.99 -17.83 25.80
C SER A 17 -21.00 -17.77 24.62
N SER A 18 -21.49 -17.60 23.39
CA SER A 18 -20.64 -17.44 22.21
C SER A 18 -19.80 -16.16 22.27
N LEU A 19 -20.37 -15.04 22.73
CA LEU A 19 -19.65 -13.78 22.91
C LEU A 19 -18.57 -13.88 23.98
N GLU A 20 -18.85 -14.55 25.10
CA GLU A 20 -17.85 -14.78 26.15
C GLU A 20 -16.69 -15.65 25.69
N LYS A 21 -16.97 -16.69 24.88
CA LYS A 21 -15.92 -17.48 24.23
C LYS A 21 -15.09 -16.59 23.28
N GLY A 22 -15.75 -15.80 22.43
CA GLY A 22 -15.09 -14.86 21.53
C GLY A 22 -14.19 -13.86 22.26
N ARG A 23 -14.64 -13.26 23.37
CA ARG A 23 -13.80 -12.33 24.15
C ARG A 23 -12.55 -12.98 24.72
N LYS A 24 -12.58 -14.29 25.01
CA LYS A 24 -11.41 -15.03 25.51
C LYS A 24 -10.42 -15.34 24.39
N GLU A 25 -10.92 -15.64 23.18
CA GLU A 25 -10.11 -15.99 22.01
C GLU A 25 -9.50 -14.75 21.31
N TYR A 26 -10.27 -13.65 21.21
CA TYR A 26 -9.89 -12.43 20.49
C TYR A 26 -9.44 -11.34 21.48
N GLN A 27 -8.25 -11.54 22.07
CA GLN A 27 -7.65 -10.57 22.99
C GLN A 27 -6.82 -9.54 22.22
N PHE A 28 -6.88 -8.27 22.66
CA PHE A 28 -6.00 -7.23 22.11
C PHE A 28 -4.66 -7.18 22.83
N MET A 29 -3.62 -6.78 22.09
CA MET A 29 -2.31 -6.37 22.59
C MET A 29 -1.93 -5.03 21.96
N TYR A 30 -1.19 -4.20 22.70
CA TYR A 30 -0.85 -2.82 22.29
C TYR A 30 0.67 -2.56 22.25
N ASP A 31 1.46 -3.55 22.65
CA ASP A 31 2.92 -3.52 22.78
C ASP A 31 3.65 -4.02 21.52
N PHE A 32 2.99 -4.83 20.68
CA PHE A 32 3.60 -5.32 19.42
C PHE A 32 3.88 -4.19 18.42
N LEU A 33 2.92 -3.28 18.24
CA LEU A 33 3.05 -2.13 17.34
C LEU A 33 2.33 -0.89 17.90
N PRO A 34 2.89 -0.22 18.92
CA PRO A 34 2.24 0.91 19.58
C PRO A 34 1.99 2.10 18.62
N PRO A 35 0.85 2.81 18.73
CA PRO A 35 -0.25 2.61 19.68
C PRO A 35 -1.37 1.69 19.14
N MET A 36 -1.12 0.94 18.06
CA MET A 36 -2.18 0.18 17.38
C MET A 36 -2.58 -1.07 18.17
N ALA A 37 -3.89 -1.28 18.27
CA ALA A 37 -4.46 -2.49 18.84
C ALA A 37 -4.29 -3.64 17.85
N MET A 38 -3.51 -4.65 18.24
CA MET A 38 -3.30 -5.87 17.46
C MET A 38 -3.98 -7.05 18.17
N LEU A 39 -4.33 -8.09 17.42
CA LEU A 39 -4.73 -9.36 18.05
C LEU A 39 -3.51 -9.99 18.73
N LYS A 40 -3.66 -10.38 19.99
CA LYS A 40 -2.63 -11.07 20.77
C LYS A 40 -2.20 -12.38 20.14
N SER A 41 -3.15 -13.09 19.55
CA SER A 41 -2.94 -14.30 18.77
C SER A 41 -4.08 -14.46 17.77
N VAL A 42 -3.79 -14.91 16.56
CA VAL A 42 -4.81 -15.20 15.55
C VAL A 42 -5.51 -16.52 15.90
N PRO A 43 -6.84 -16.54 16.13
CA PRO A 43 -7.55 -17.78 16.40
C PRO A 43 -7.51 -18.73 15.19
N PRO A 44 -7.47 -20.07 15.38
CA PRO A 44 -7.37 -21.02 14.26
C PRO A 44 -8.49 -20.91 13.23
N ALA A 45 -9.68 -20.45 13.64
CA ALA A 45 -10.81 -20.23 12.75
C ALA A 45 -10.58 -19.09 11.75
N GLU A 46 -9.68 -18.15 12.05
CA GLU A 46 -9.29 -17.02 11.20
C GLU A 46 -8.05 -17.32 10.35
N ASN A 47 -7.50 -18.53 10.42
CA ASN A 47 -6.41 -18.92 9.55
C ASN A 47 -6.84 -18.88 8.08
N PHE A 48 -5.87 -18.61 7.21
CA PHE A 48 -6.11 -18.67 5.77
C PHE A 48 -6.65 -20.03 5.36
N SER A 49 -7.62 -20.01 4.44
CA SER A 49 -8.16 -21.23 3.85
C SER A 49 -7.07 -21.98 3.07
N THR A 50 -7.23 -23.29 2.94
CA THR A 50 -6.32 -24.12 2.12
C THR A 50 -6.27 -23.64 0.67
N LYS A 51 -7.40 -23.18 0.13
CA LYS A 51 -7.46 -22.56 -1.21
C LYS A 51 -6.56 -21.33 -1.30
N TYR A 52 -6.67 -20.40 -0.35
CA TYR A 52 -5.82 -19.21 -0.31
C TYR A 52 -4.33 -19.58 -0.25
N ILE A 53 -3.98 -20.55 0.61
CA ILE A 53 -2.59 -21.01 0.75
C ILE A 53 -2.09 -21.62 -0.57
N ALA A 54 -2.91 -22.43 -1.25
CA ALA A 54 -2.55 -23.02 -2.54
C ALA A 54 -2.34 -21.95 -3.62
N GLU A 55 -3.28 -21.01 -3.77
CA GLU A 55 -3.18 -19.90 -4.73
C GLU A 55 -1.93 -19.04 -4.45
N ARG A 56 -1.70 -18.62 -3.20
CA ARG A 56 -0.50 -17.88 -2.81
C ARG A 56 0.79 -18.65 -3.13
N THR A 57 0.80 -19.97 -2.94
CA THR A 57 1.97 -20.81 -3.22
C THR A 57 2.25 -20.90 -4.71
N LEU A 58 1.21 -21.04 -5.54
CA LEU A 58 1.34 -21.07 -7.00
C LEU A 58 1.86 -19.72 -7.52
N GLU A 59 1.27 -18.61 -7.09
CA GLU A 59 1.68 -17.26 -7.50
C GLU A 59 3.12 -16.90 -7.05
N ALA A 60 3.56 -17.43 -5.90
CA ALA A 60 4.90 -17.18 -5.38
C ALA A 60 5.96 -18.16 -5.88
N ALA A 61 5.60 -19.15 -6.71
CA ALA A 61 6.49 -20.26 -7.09
C ALA A 61 7.73 -19.81 -7.87
N GLU A 62 7.63 -18.70 -8.61
CA GLU A 62 8.75 -18.14 -9.38
C GLU A 62 9.73 -17.33 -8.52
N LEU A 63 9.33 -16.88 -7.32
CA LEU A 63 10.17 -16.01 -6.48
C LEU A 63 11.54 -16.64 -6.13
N PRO A 64 11.63 -17.91 -5.67
CA PRO A 64 12.92 -18.51 -5.34
C PRO A 64 13.83 -18.65 -6.57
N LEU A 65 13.25 -18.96 -7.74
CA LEU A 65 14.00 -19.06 -8.99
C LEU A 65 14.53 -17.68 -9.40
N ASN A 66 13.69 -16.66 -9.32
CA ASN A 66 14.07 -15.28 -9.62
C ASN A 66 15.20 -14.82 -8.68
N MET A 67 15.04 -15.03 -7.37
CA MET A 67 16.10 -14.70 -6.39
C MET A 67 17.42 -15.41 -6.65
N MET A 68 17.38 -16.68 -7.09
CA MET A 68 18.60 -17.41 -7.47
C MET A 68 19.25 -16.75 -8.70
N ALA A 69 18.48 -16.44 -9.73
CA ALA A 69 18.96 -15.80 -10.95
C ALA A 69 19.56 -14.40 -10.68
N VAL A 70 18.90 -13.59 -9.83
CA VAL A 70 19.41 -12.28 -9.40
C VAL A 70 20.75 -12.42 -8.68
N LYS A 71 20.87 -13.35 -7.74
CA LYS A 71 22.15 -13.59 -7.03
C LYS A 71 23.24 -14.04 -7.98
N THR A 72 22.92 -14.88 -8.97
CA THR A 72 23.89 -15.27 -9.97
C THR A 72 24.33 -14.08 -10.80
N HIS A 73 23.46 -13.15 -11.18
CA HIS A 73 23.81 -11.94 -11.93
C HIS A 73 24.69 -10.99 -11.10
N ALA A 74 24.24 -10.65 -9.90
CA ALA A 74 24.91 -9.71 -8.99
C ALA A 74 26.32 -10.14 -8.53
N MET A 75 26.68 -11.43 -8.67
CA MET A 75 28.04 -11.89 -8.41
C MET A 75 29.05 -11.41 -9.48
N TRP A 76 28.58 -11.05 -10.68
CA TRP A 76 29.43 -10.66 -11.81
C TRP A 76 29.25 -9.19 -12.18
N ASP A 77 28.16 -8.55 -11.75
CA ASP A 77 27.80 -7.18 -12.09
C ASP A 77 27.18 -6.46 -10.87
N PRO A 78 27.91 -5.57 -10.18
CA PRO A 78 27.36 -4.77 -9.09
C PRO A 78 26.37 -3.71 -9.63
N LEU A 79 25.44 -3.24 -8.79
CA LEU A 79 24.52 -2.18 -9.17
C LEU A 79 25.27 -0.84 -9.29
N ASP A 80 25.61 -0.46 -10.51
CA ASP A 80 26.37 0.74 -10.83
C ASP A 80 25.46 1.83 -11.43
N GLU A 81 24.38 1.43 -12.10
CA GLU A 81 23.42 2.31 -12.76
C GLU A 81 21.96 2.06 -12.29
N LEU A 82 21.06 3.01 -12.56
CA LEU A 82 19.63 2.85 -12.21
C LEU A 82 18.95 1.76 -13.05
N GLN A 83 19.46 1.52 -14.24
CA GLN A 83 18.98 0.50 -15.16
C GLN A 83 19.25 -0.92 -14.63
N ASP A 84 20.24 -1.12 -13.77
CA ASP A 84 20.56 -2.44 -13.22
C ASP A 84 19.46 -2.97 -12.28
N TYR A 85 18.56 -2.08 -11.79
CA TYR A 85 17.36 -2.51 -11.08
C TYR A 85 16.41 -3.34 -11.97
N GLU A 86 16.54 -3.24 -13.30
CA GLU A 86 15.82 -4.12 -14.22
C GLU A 86 16.22 -5.59 -14.10
N ASP A 87 17.45 -5.87 -13.67
CA ASP A 87 18.01 -7.21 -13.54
C ASP A 87 17.51 -7.94 -12.28
N PHE A 88 16.64 -7.29 -11.49
CA PHE A 88 15.89 -7.95 -10.41
C PHE A 88 14.70 -8.78 -10.92
N PHE A 89 14.38 -8.71 -12.20
CA PHE A 89 13.25 -9.42 -12.81
C PHE A 89 13.67 -10.35 -13.97
N PRO A 90 14.68 -11.24 -13.79
CA PRO A 90 15.14 -12.14 -14.85
C PRO A 90 14.11 -13.22 -15.19
N ILE A 91 13.21 -13.55 -14.25
CA ILE A 91 12.16 -14.56 -14.43
C ILE A 91 10.78 -13.93 -14.27
N LEU A 92 10.61 -13.06 -13.27
CA LEU A 92 9.35 -12.39 -13.02
C LEU A 92 9.00 -11.41 -14.14
N GLN A 93 7.71 -11.16 -14.31
CA GLN A 93 7.25 -10.10 -15.21
C GLN A 93 7.78 -8.74 -14.77
N LYS A 94 8.46 -8.04 -15.67
CA LYS A 94 8.90 -6.65 -15.47
C LYS A 94 7.70 -5.71 -15.27
N PRO A 95 7.69 -4.86 -14.22
CA PRO A 95 6.71 -3.80 -14.06
C PRO A 95 6.66 -2.85 -15.26
N ASN A 96 5.46 -2.49 -15.73
CA ASN A 96 5.30 -1.58 -16.87
C ASN A 96 5.94 -0.19 -16.64
N VAL A 97 5.96 0.27 -15.39
CA VAL A 97 6.55 1.56 -15.00
C VAL A 97 8.03 1.66 -15.33
N MET A 98 8.76 0.54 -15.45
CA MET A 98 10.18 0.55 -15.83
C MET A 98 10.45 1.24 -17.16
N LYS A 99 9.45 1.28 -18.07
CA LYS A 99 9.59 1.93 -19.38
C LYS A 99 9.46 3.45 -19.33
N THR A 100 8.87 3.99 -18.27
CA THR A 100 8.43 5.38 -18.21
C THR A 100 8.74 6.06 -16.88
N TYR A 101 9.41 5.40 -15.94
CA TYR A 101 9.63 5.95 -14.58
C TYR A 101 10.38 7.29 -14.57
N GLU A 102 11.16 7.56 -15.61
CA GLU A 102 11.94 8.80 -15.77
C GLU A 102 11.11 10.00 -16.25
N THR A 103 9.86 9.80 -16.68
CA THR A 103 9.03 10.90 -17.20
C THR A 103 8.27 11.62 -16.09
N ASP A 104 8.15 12.95 -16.22
CA ASP A 104 7.36 13.77 -15.31
C ASP A 104 5.90 13.34 -15.26
N ASP A 105 5.33 12.91 -16.39
CA ASP A 105 3.96 12.40 -16.47
C ASP A 105 3.79 11.13 -15.63
N SER A 106 4.67 10.14 -15.80
CA SER A 106 4.64 8.89 -15.03
C SER A 106 4.83 9.17 -13.53
N PHE A 107 5.72 10.10 -13.19
CA PHE A 107 5.91 10.54 -11.82
C PHE A 107 4.64 11.21 -11.26
N ALA A 108 4.02 12.14 -11.98
CA ALA A 108 2.83 12.85 -11.54
C ALA A 108 1.61 11.93 -11.44
N GLU A 109 1.39 11.05 -12.41
CA GLU A 109 0.28 10.10 -12.45
C GLU A 109 0.27 9.16 -11.24
N GLN A 110 1.43 8.78 -10.70
CA GLN A 110 1.50 7.96 -9.48
C GLN A 110 0.76 8.57 -8.28
N ARG A 111 0.56 9.90 -8.26
CA ARG A 111 -0.17 10.58 -7.17
C ARG A 111 -1.69 10.47 -7.33
N LEU A 112 -2.17 10.07 -8.51
CA LEU A 112 -3.58 9.92 -8.85
C LEU A 112 -3.99 8.45 -8.98
N CYS A 113 -3.14 7.63 -9.59
CA CYS A 113 -3.43 6.23 -9.92
C CYS A 113 -2.31 5.25 -9.54
N GLY A 114 -1.30 5.69 -8.80
CA GLY A 114 -0.25 4.82 -8.26
C GLY A 114 -0.66 4.08 -6.99
N VAL A 115 0.32 3.57 -6.26
CA VAL A 115 0.10 2.77 -5.03
C VAL A 115 -0.46 3.56 -3.86
N ASN A 116 -0.34 4.91 -3.87
CA ASN A 116 -0.87 5.77 -2.83
C ASN A 116 -1.52 7.04 -3.41
N PRO A 117 -2.78 6.95 -3.89
CA PRO A 117 -3.50 8.07 -4.47
C PRO A 117 -4.19 8.98 -3.42
N MET A 118 -3.76 8.91 -2.15
CA MET A 118 -4.48 9.54 -1.02
C MET A 118 -3.80 10.78 -0.43
N VAL A 119 -2.64 11.17 -0.97
CA VAL A 119 -1.82 12.28 -0.42
C VAL A 119 -2.04 13.59 -1.17
N LEU A 120 -2.26 13.54 -2.49
CA LEU A 120 -2.38 14.74 -3.31
C LEU A 120 -3.60 15.55 -2.87
N ARG A 121 -3.39 16.85 -2.68
CA ARG A 121 -4.43 17.78 -2.29
C ARG A 121 -4.26 19.10 -3.02
N GLN A 122 -5.37 19.74 -3.31
CA GLN A 122 -5.38 21.11 -3.82
C GLN A 122 -4.82 22.07 -2.77
N ILE A 123 -3.92 22.95 -3.19
CA ILE A 123 -3.36 24.00 -2.33
C ILE A 123 -4.32 25.18 -2.38
N LYS A 124 -4.88 25.56 -1.21
CA LYS A 124 -5.74 26.76 -1.05
C LYS A 124 -5.01 27.95 -0.41
N GLN A 125 -3.89 27.67 0.25
CA GLN A 125 -3.01 28.66 0.86
C GLN A 125 -1.58 28.14 0.79
N MET A 126 -0.61 29.02 0.50
CA MET A 126 0.80 28.66 0.49
C MET A 126 1.25 28.24 1.89
N PRO A 127 1.85 27.05 2.07
CA PRO A 127 2.35 26.63 3.36
C PRO A 127 3.47 27.56 3.83
N ALA A 128 3.45 27.98 5.10
CA ALA A 128 4.40 28.96 5.64
C ALA A 128 5.88 28.49 5.60
N ASN A 129 6.10 27.18 5.57
CA ASN A 129 7.42 26.54 5.49
C ASN A 129 7.76 26.03 4.08
N PHE A 130 6.96 26.38 3.07
CA PHE A 130 7.29 26.06 1.69
C PHE A 130 8.30 27.08 1.17
N ALA A 131 9.37 26.62 0.52
CA ALA A 131 10.54 27.42 0.20
C ALA A 131 10.31 28.49 -0.89
N PHE A 132 9.18 28.44 -1.58
CA PHE A 132 8.88 29.31 -2.72
C PHE A 132 7.52 29.99 -2.55
N THR A 133 7.42 31.22 -3.02
CA THR A 133 6.17 31.95 -3.24
C THR A 133 5.48 31.48 -4.52
N ILE A 134 4.19 31.81 -4.68
CA ILE A 134 3.46 31.46 -5.91
C ILE A 134 4.01 32.25 -7.12
N GLU A 135 4.53 33.45 -6.88
CA GLU A 135 5.16 34.31 -7.88
C GLU A 135 6.49 33.73 -8.37
N GLU A 136 7.32 33.21 -7.46
CA GLU A 136 8.58 32.53 -7.83
C GLU A 136 8.32 31.26 -8.63
N LEU A 137 7.29 30.49 -8.27
CA LEU A 137 6.88 29.34 -9.07
C LEU A 137 6.37 29.78 -10.45
N GLN A 138 5.48 30.78 -10.52
CA GLN A 138 4.97 31.30 -11.79
C GLN A 138 6.10 31.73 -12.73
N ALA A 139 7.14 32.37 -12.21
CA ALA A 139 8.32 32.76 -12.98
C ALA A 139 9.08 31.55 -13.57
N GLN A 140 9.16 30.44 -12.83
CA GLN A 140 9.80 29.21 -13.29
C GLN A 140 8.98 28.46 -14.35
N PHE A 141 7.66 28.36 -14.17
CA PHE A 141 6.77 27.66 -15.11
C PHE A 141 6.43 28.51 -16.35
N GLY A 142 6.70 29.82 -16.31
CA GLY A 142 6.47 30.74 -17.42
C GLY A 142 5.00 30.72 -17.88
N ASN A 143 4.79 30.63 -19.19
CA ASN A 143 3.44 30.67 -19.77
C ASN A 143 2.80 29.28 -19.95
N SER A 144 3.44 28.20 -19.49
CA SER A 144 2.90 26.84 -19.62
C SER A 144 1.63 26.63 -18.77
N ILE A 145 1.54 27.34 -17.65
CA ILE A 145 0.40 27.32 -16.73
C ILE A 145 0.33 28.64 -15.95
N ASN A 146 -0.89 29.17 -15.75
CA ASN A 146 -1.13 30.31 -14.88
C ASN A 146 -1.37 29.83 -13.44
N LEU A 147 -0.29 29.68 -12.68
CA LEU A 147 -0.33 29.20 -11.29
C LEU A 147 -1.03 30.19 -10.36
N ILE A 148 -0.89 31.50 -10.59
CA ILE A 148 -1.53 32.52 -9.75
C ILE A 148 -3.06 32.43 -9.89
N GLU A 149 -3.56 32.32 -11.13
CA GLU A 149 -4.99 32.13 -11.38
C GLU A 149 -5.49 30.80 -10.82
N ARG A 150 -4.80 29.69 -11.10
CA ARG A 150 -5.16 28.36 -10.60
C ARG A 150 -5.18 28.30 -9.07
N PHE A 151 -4.27 29.00 -8.41
CA PHE A 151 -4.25 29.11 -6.97
C PHE A 151 -5.46 29.88 -6.43
N ALA A 152 -5.93 30.91 -7.15
CA ALA A 152 -7.10 31.69 -6.78
C ALA A 152 -8.44 30.98 -7.05
N THR A 153 -8.54 30.21 -8.15
CA THR A 153 -9.79 29.56 -8.58
C THR A 153 -9.95 28.14 -8.08
N GLY A 154 -8.83 27.49 -7.72
CA GLY A 154 -8.77 26.04 -7.61
C GLY A 154 -8.75 25.35 -8.97
#